data_AF-A0A661R563-F1
#
_entry.id   AF-A0A661R563-F1
#
_cell.length_a   1.000
_cell.length_b   1.000
_cell.length_c   1.000
_cell.angle_alpha   90.00
_cell.angle_beta   90.00
_cell.angle_gamma   90.00
#
_symmetry.space_group_name_H-M   'P 1'
#
loop_
_entity.id
_entity.type
_entity.pdbx_description
1 polymer ?
#
loop_
_entity_poly.entity_id
_entity_poly.type
_entity_poly.pdbx_seq_one_letter_code
_entity_poly.pdbx_strand_id
1 'polypeptide(L)'
;MKPERLSDLEKIIADQRYYFYEIGKALKEIRDKRLYKIALFNNFEEYTKNRWDMSRSQAYRLINAFTVVNNLSPIGDKFPENEAQARLLTQFNKDKQCKIWRDFLKTGVEVTALNLRKFISIKTKKQETVPDDQTNLISDNYMETVNGMLEQIRAAQNDGWQTTSRQAALMWNRVMYEKILSDTASQTGGLNGN
;
A
#
# COMPACT_ATOMS: atom_id res chain seq x y z
N MET A 1 -41.20 11.28 -22.69
CA MET A 1 -41.58 10.98 -21.30
C MET A 1 -40.72 9.92 -20.58
N LYS A 2 -40.75 8.62 -20.92
CA LYS A 2 -39.91 7.62 -20.19
C LYS A 2 -38.38 7.86 -20.26
N PRO A 3 -37.77 8.23 -21.40
CA PRO A 3 -36.32 8.43 -21.47
C PRO A 3 -35.82 9.67 -20.73
N GLU A 4 -36.62 10.74 -20.68
CA GLU A 4 -36.27 11.96 -19.91
C GLU A 4 -36.21 11.67 -18.41
N ARG A 5 -37.21 10.94 -17.89
CA ARG A 5 -37.24 10.57 -16.48
C ARG A 5 -36.07 9.65 -16.08
N LEU A 6 -35.67 8.72 -16.94
CA LEU A 6 -34.48 7.89 -16.68
C LEU A 6 -33.23 8.76 -16.58
N SER A 7 -33.02 9.68 -17.54
CA SER A 7 -31.86 10.58 -17.53
C SER A 7 -31.82 11.46 -16.29
N ASP A 8 -32.96 11.98 -15.83
CA ASP A 8 -33.03 12.78 -14.60
C ASP A 8 -32.65 11.97 -13.36
N LEU A 9 -33.10 10.71 -13.27
CA LEU A 9 -32.73 9.82 -12.16
C LEU A 9 -31.25 9.43 -12.22
N GLU A 10 -30.70 9.22 -13.41
CA GLU A 10 -29.28 8.92 -13.60
C GLU A 10 -28.38 10.10 -13.22
N LYS A 11 -28.81 11.34 -13.49
CA LYS A 11 -28.11 12.54 -13.01
C LYS A 11 -28.07 12.59 -11.49
N ILE A 12 -29.21 12.36 -10.83
CA ILE A 12 -29.25 12.29 -9.36
C ILE A 12 -28.27 11.23 -8.85
N ILE A 13 -28.22 10.05 -9.47
CA ILE A 13 -27.25 9.01 -9.09
C ILE A 13 -25.81 9.50 -9.30
N ALA A 14 -25.51 10.09 -10.45
CA ALA A 14 -24.17 10.58 -10.79
C ALA A 14 -23.67 11.62 -9.78
N ASP A 15 -24.52 12.60 -9.43
CA ASP A 15 -24.18 13.69 -8.52
C ASP A 15 -23.89 13.17 -7.09
N GLN A 16 -24.58 12.13 -6.66
CA GLN A 16 -24.44 11.58 -5.30
C GLN A 16 -23.28 10.60 -5.14
N ARG A 17 -22.73 10.08 -6.24
CA ARG A 17 -21.67 9.05 -6.20
C ARG A 17 -20.39 9.54 -5.52
N TYR A 18 -20.15 10.84 -5.48
CA TYR A 18 -18.98 11.45 -4.84
C TYR A 18 -19.16 11.78 -3.35
N TYR A 19 -20.37 11.69 -2.79
CA TYR A 19 -20.61 12.06 -1.38
C TYR A 19 -19.79 11.27 -0.36
N PHE A 20 -19.32 10.08 -0.73
CA PHE A 20 -18.41 9.30 0.12
C PHE A 20 -17.15 10.10 0.50
N TYR A 21 -16.67 10.98 -0.37
CA TYR A 21 -15.49 11.80 -0.14
C TYR A 21 -15.73 12.79 1.01
N GLU A 22 -16.79 13.59 0.92
CA GLU A 22 -17.14 14.58 1.94
C GLU A 22 -17.49 13.93 3.29
N ILE A 23 -18.29 12.85 3.25
CA ILE A 23 -18.63 12.11 4.47
C ILE A 23 -17.37 11.48 5.08
N GLY A 24 -16.53 10.85 4.27
CA GLY A 24 -15.28 10.24 4.72
C GLY A 24 -14.31 11.26 5.33
N LYS A 25 -14.21 12.45 4.74
CA LYS A 25 -13.43 13.59 5.26
C LYS A 25 -13.95 14.03 6.63
N ALA A 26 -15.25 14.28 6.75
CA ALA A 26 -15.88 14.71 7.99
C ALA A 26 -15.74 13.65 9.11
N LEU A 27 -16.02 12.38 8.79
CA LEU A 27 -15.87 11.27 9.73
C LEU A 27 -14.41 11.13 10.20
N LYS A 28 -13.44 11.28 9.30
CA LYS A 28 -12.02 11.25 9.65
C LYS A 28 -11.66 12.39 10.59
N GLU A 29 -12.12 13.60 10.31
CA GLU A 29 -11.85 14.76 11.17
C GLU A 29 -12.47 14.59 12.56
N ILE A 30 -13.74 14.16 12.63
CA ILE A 30 -14.43 13.87 13.91
C ILE A 30 -13.65 12.83 14.71
N ARG A 31 -13.19 11.75 14.08
CA ARG A 31 -12.45 10.68 14.73
C ARG A 31 -11.08 11.16 15.22
N ASP A 32 -10.29 11.75 14.33
CA ASP A 32 -8.89 12.08 14.59
C ASP A 32 -8.76 13.22 15.60
N LYS A 33 -9.67 14.22 15.56
CA LYS A 33 -9.74 15.30 16.56
C LYS A 33 -10.57 14.93 17.79
N ARG A 34 -11.10 13.70 17.87
CA ARG A 34 -11.96 13.20 18.96
C ARG A 34 -13.18 14.07 19.24
N LEU A 35 -13.76 14.72 18.21
CA LEU A 35 -14.90 15.64 18.34
C LEU A 35 -16.18 14.93 18.81
N TYR A 36 -16.25 13.61 18.65
CA TYR A 36 -17.34 12.79 19.20
C TYR A 36 -17.48 12.93 20.72
N LYS A 37 -16.42 13.32 21.43
CA LYS A 37 -16.46 13.60 22.88
C LYS A 37 -17.26 14.85 23.24
N ILE A 38 -17.33 15.84 22.35
CA ILE A 38 -18.17 17.05 22.55
C ILE A 38 -19.65 16.66 22.62
N ALA A 39 -20.02 15.62 21.86
CA ALA A 39 -21.34 15.01 21.89
C ALA A 39 -21.51 13.94 22.98
N LEU A 40 -20.59 13.87 23.96
CA LEU A 40 -20.62 12.98 25.13
C LEU A 40 -20.53 11.47 24.82
N PHE A 41 -19.93 11.07 23.70
CA PHE A 41 -19.67 9.66 23.40
C PHE A 41 -18.28 9.22 23.84
N ASN A 42 -18.16 7.97 24.30
CA ASN A 42 -16.92 7.44 24.85
C ASN A 42 -15.90 7.10 23.75
N ASN A 43 -16.39 6.57 22.63
CA ASN A 43 -15.59 6.22 21.46
C ASN A 43 -16.30 6.60 20.16
N PHE A 44 -15.54 6.59 19.07
CA PHE A 44 -16.01 7.00 17.76
C PHE A 44 -17.08 6.06 17.20
N GLU A 45 -16.94 4.76 17.43
CA GLU A 45 -17.87 3.73 16.95
C GLU A 45 -19.26 3.86 17.58
N GLU A 46 -19.31 4.15 18.88
CA GLU A 46 -20.53 4.44 19.61
C GLU A 46 -21.22 5.69 19.04
N TYR A 47 -20.44 6.74 18.78
CA TYR A 47 -20.94 7.96 18.13
C TYR A 47 -21.53 7.68 16.75
N THR A 48 -20.82 6.96 15.87
CA THR A 48 -21.32 6.69 14.51
C THR A 48 -22.57 5.81 14.53
N LYS A 49 -22.61 4.82 15.43
CA LYS A 49 -23.77 3.95 15.57
C LYS A 49 -24.98 4.70 16.11
N ASN A 50 -24.84 5.37 17.25
CA ASN A 50 -25.99 5.95 17.94
C ASN A 50 -26.49 7.26 17.27
N ARG A 51 -25.61 8.05 16.65
CA ARG A 51 -26.00 9.34 16.06
C ARG A 51 -26.41 9.25 14.59
N TRP A 52 -25.84 8.31 13.85
CA TRP A 52 -25.99 8.24 12.39
C TRP A 52 -26.49 6.87 11.89
N ASP A 53 -26.84 5.96 12.81
CA ASP A 53 -27.19 4.56 12.50
C ASP A 53 -26.14 3.87 11.59
N MET A 54 -24.87 4.25 11.75
CA MET A 54 -23.79 3.83 10.89
C MET A 54 -22.91 2.81 11.60
N SER A 55 -22.81 1.61 11.02
CA SER A 55 -21.91 0.58 11.53
C SER A 55 -20.45 1.02 11.48
N ARG A 56 -19.62 0.48 12.39
CA ARG A 56 -18.16 0.68 12.38
C ARG A 56 -17.55 0.40 11.00
N SER A 57 -17.91 -0.73 10.38
CA SER A 57 -17.37 -1.12 9.07
C SER A 57 -17.67 -0.08 8.00
N GLN A 58 -18.89 0.45 7.96
CA GLN A 58 -19.29 1.48 7.02
C GLN A 58 -18.54 2.80 7.26
N ALA A 59 -18.44 3.26 8.52
CA ALA A 59 -17.73 4.49 8.85
C ALA A 59 -16.26 4.45 8.42
N TYR A 60 -15.55 3.38 8.78
CA TYR A 60 -14.14 3.23 8.40
C TYR A 60 -13.96 3.01 6.91
N ARG A 61 -14.92 2.36 6.22
CA ARG A 61 -14.88 2.22 4.76
C ARG A 61 -14.91 3.59 4.07
N LEU A 62 -15.79 4.49 4.49
CA LEU A 62 -15.87 5.86 3.96
C LEU A 62 -14.58 6.65 4.24
N ILE A 63 -14.05 6.56 5.47
CA ILE A 63 -12.76 7.19 5.83
C ILE A 63 -11.61 6.68 4.95
N ASN A 64 -11.55 5.36 4.74
CA ASN A 64 -10.49 4.74 3.93
C ASN A 64 -10.60 5.13 2.46
N ALA A 65 -11.82 5.16 1.91
CA ALA A 65 -12.07 5.61 0.54
C ALA A 65 -11.68 7.08 0.34
N PHE A 66 -12.05 7.97 1.26
CA PHE A 66 -11.56 9.35 1.28
C PHE A 66 -10.02 9.41 1.31
N THR A 67 -9.40 8.60 2.16
CA THR A 67 -7.93 8.59 2.31
C THR A 67 -7.23 8.18 1.01
N VAL A 68 -7.79 7.21 0.28
CA VAL A 68 -7.31 6.84 -1.06
C VAL A 68 -7.38 8.03 -2.01
N VAL A 69 -8.53 8.71 -2.11
CA VAL A 69 -8.66 9.89 -2.98
C VAL A 69 -7.65 10.97 -2.61
N ASN A 70 -7.48 11.25 -1.31
CA ASN A 70 -6.51 12.22 -0.82
C ASN A 70 -5.05 11.82 -1.14
N ASN A 71 -4.72 10.52 -1.10
CA ASN A 71 -3.41 10.01 -1.49
C ASN A 71 -3.13 10.18 -2.99
N LEU A 72 -4.17 10.09 -3.82
CA LEU A 72 -4.07 10.23 -5.28
C LEU A 72 -4.02 11.70 -5.72
N SER A 73 -4.45 12.64 -4.87
CA SER A 73 -4.46 14.09 -5.17
C SER A 73 -3.15 14.63 -5.79
N PRO A 74 -1.94 14.26 -5.34
CA PRO A 74 -0.70 14.77 -5.92
C PRO A 74 -0.36 14.26 -7.33
N ILE A 75 -1.03 13.23 -7.85
CA ILE A 75 -0.63 12.55 -9.09
C ILE A 75 -1.51 12.90 -10.30
N GLY A 76 -2.51 13.79 -10.14
CA GLY A 76 -3.35 14.33 -11.22
C GLY A 76 -4.80 14.55 -10.81
N ASP A 77 -5.65 14.94 -11.76
CA ASP A 77 -7.03 15.39 -11.50
C ASP A 77 -8.11 14.30 -11.69
N LYS A 78 -7.73 13.09 -12.11
CA LYS A 78 -8.65 11.97 -12.27
C LYS A 78 -8.64 11.10 -11.01
N PHE A 79 -9.77 11.07 -10.31
CA PHE A 79 -9.95 10.32 -9.06
C PHE A 79 -11.01 9.22 -9.20
N PRO A 80 -11.02 8.24 -8.27
CA PRO A 80 -12.17 7.35 -8.12
C PRO A 80 -13.46 8.16 -7.94
N GLU A 81 -14.44 7.92 -8.81
CA GLU A 81 -15.73 8.62 -8.85
C GLU A 81 -16.68 8.14 -7.75
N ASN A 82 -16.42 6.97 -7.16
CA ASN A 82 -17.25 6.39 -6.11
C ASN A 82 -16.41 5.55 -5.14
N GLU A 83 -17.02 5.30 -3.98
CA GLU A 83 -16.45 4.49 -2.90
C GLU A 83 -15.98 3.11 -3.39
N ALA A 84 -16.75 2.44 -4.25
CA ALA A 84 -16.45 1.08 -4.67
C ALA A 84 -15.15 1.00 -5.50
N GLN A 85 -14.85 2.01 -6.32
CA GLN A 85 -13.57 2.12 -7.02
C GLN A 85 -12.43 2.41 -6.03
N ALA A 86 -12.60 3.38 -5.13
CA ALA A 86 -11.58 3.75 -4.15
C ALA A 86 -11.22 2.58 -3.21
N ARG A 87 -12.23 1.81 -2.78
CA ARG A 87 -12.09 0.64 -1.90
C ARG A 87 -11.13 -0.43 -2.41
N LEU A 88 -11.02 -0.58 -3.74
CA LEU A 88 -10.11 -1.57 -4.31
C LEU A 88 -8.63 -1.23 -4.05
N LEU A 89 -8.34 0.04 -3.76
CA LEU A 89 -7.01 0.53 -3.49
C LEU A 89 -6.66 0.56 -2.00
N THR A 90 -7.64 0.44 -1.09
CA THR A 90 -7.41 0.59 0.36
C THR A 90 -6.50 -0.49 0.95
N GLN A 91 -6.36 -1.63 0.27
CA GLN A 91 -5.47 -2.72 0.68
C GLN A 91 -3.98 -2.47 0.38
N PHE A 92 -3.67 -1.41 -0.37
CA PHE A 92 -2.29 -1.07 -0.74
C PHE A 92 -1.79 0.14 0.04
N ASN A 93 -0.47 0.26 0.22
CA ASN A 93 0.15 1.47 0.76
C ASN A 93 0.05 2.64 -0.25
N LYS A 94 0.31 3.87 0.21
CA LYS A 94 0.18 5.10 -0.59
C LYS A 94 0.90 5.02 -1.94
N ASP A 95 2.14 4.55 -1.97
CA ASP A 95 2.92 4.49 -3.21
C ASP A 95 2.38 3.47 -4.21
N LYS A 96 1.99 2.29 -3.72
CA LYS A 96 1.33 1.24 -4.53
C LYS A 96 -0.03 1.74 -5.03
N GLN A 97 -0.82 2.45 -4.22
CA GLN A 97 -2.07 3.08 -4.66
C GLN A 97 -1.84 4.02 -5.85
N CYS A 98 -0.92 4.97 -5.71
CA CYS A 98 -0.57 5.93 -6.76
C CYS A 98 -0.06 5.23 -8.03
N LYS A 99 0.81 4.23 -7.88
CA LYS A 99 1.35 3.47 -9.02
C LYS A 99 0.26 2.67 -9.74
N ILE A 100 -0.58 1.94 -9.01
CA ILE A 100 -1.69 1.17 -9.58
C ILE A 100 -2.65 2.08 -10.32
N TRP A 101 -3.05 3.20 -9.70
CA TRP A 101 -3.97 4.15 -10.30
C TRP A 101 -3.41 4.77 -11.58
N ARG A 102 -2.16 5.26 -11.54
CA ARG A 102 -1.49 5.84 -12.70
C ARG A 102 -1.37 4.83 -13.85
N ASP A 103 -0.96 3.60 -13.54
CA ASP A 103 -0.80 2.56 -14.56
C ASP A 103 -2.15 2.14 -15.14
N PHE A 104 -3.22 2.13 -14.33
CA PHE A 104 -4.58 1.88 -14.81
C PHE A 104 -5.05 2.99 -15.75
N LEU A 105 -4.86 4.26 -15.40
CA LEU A 105 -5.24 5.39 -16.25
C LEU A 105 -4.52 5.38 -17.62
N LYS A 106 -3.27 4.90 -17.67
CA LYS A 106 -2.51 4.73 -18.93
C LYS A 106 -3.13 3.70 -19.87
N THR A 107 -3.96 2.77 -19.38
CA THR A 107 -4.63 1.79 -20.24
C THR A 107 -5.72 2.42 -21.12
N GLY A 108 -6.21 3.60 -20.76
CA GLY A 108 -7.31 4.27 -21.46
C GLY A 108 -8.69 3.61 -21.27
N VAL A 109 -8.78 2.53 -20.51
CA VAL A 109 -10.04 1.83 -20.22
C VAL A 109 -10.90 2.66 -19.27
N GLU A 110 -12.21 2.60 -19.45
CA GLU A 110 -13.18 3.27 -18.58
C GLU A 110 -13.00 2.86 -17.11
N VAL A 111 -13.05 3.86 -16.23
CA VAL A 111 -12.85 3.72 -14.78
C VAL A 111 -14.08 3.09 -14.15
N THR A 112 -14.18 1.77 -14.20
CA THR A 112 -15.21 1.01 -13.47
C THR A 112 -14.57 0.17 -12.38
N ALA A 113 -15.32 -0.11 -11.30
CA ALA A 113 -14.83 -1.00 -10.24
C ALA A 113 -14.51 -2.41 -10.77
N LEU A 114 -15.22 -2.86 -11.81
CA LEU A 114 -14.96 -4.14 -12.47
C LEU A 114 -13.62 -4.12 -13.21
N ASN A 115 -13.39 -3.10 -14.05
CA ASN A 115 -12.16 -2.97 -14.83
C ASN A 115 -10.94 -2.80 -13.92
N LEU A 116 -11.06 -1.96 -12.89
CA LEU A 116 -9.99 -1.77 -11.91
C LEU A 116 -9.69 -3.06 -11.14
N ARG A 117 -10.70 -3.82 -10.74
CA ARG A 117 -10.51 -5.11 -10.07
C ARG A 117 -9.78 -6.12 -10.96
N LYS A 118 -10.19 -6.23 -12.22
CA LYS A 118 -9.52 -7.11 -13.21
C LYS A 118 -8.06 -6.71 -13.39
N PHE A 119 -7.80 -5.40 -13.55
CA PHE A 119 -6.45 -4.87 -13.68
C PHE A 119 -5.58 -5.17 -12.46
N ILE A 120 -6.09 -4.92 -11.25
CA ILE A 120 -5.39 -5.23 -10.00
C ILE A 120 -5.08 -6.73 -9.93
N SER A 121 -6.04 -7.61 -10.22
CA SER A 121 -5.83 -9.06 -10.17
C SER A 121 -4.74 -9.53 -11.13
N ILE A 122 -4.68 -8.99 -12.35
CA ILE A 122 -3.62 -9.31 -13.31
C ILE A 122 -2.26 -8.81 -12.80
N LYS A 123 -2.23 -7.60 -12.24
CA LYS A 123 -0.99 -6.98 -11.76
C LYS A 123 -0.44 -7.69 -10.50
N THR A 124 -1.30 -8.09 -9.57
CA THR A 124 -0.88 -8.84 -8.38
C THR A 124 -0.41 -10.24 -8.72
N LYS A 125 -1.08 -10.95 -9.63
CA LYS A 125 -0.61 -12.26 -10.15
C LYS A 125 0.75 -12.18 -10.84
N LYS A 126 1.03 -11.07 -11.54
CA LYS A 126 2.35 -10.81 -12.16
C LYS A 126 3.43 -10.39 -11.15
N GLN A 127 3.04 -9.95 -9.95
CA GLN A 127 3.95 -9.53 -8.88
C GLN A 127 4.18 -10.61 -7.81
N GLU A 128 3.34 -11.64 -7.70
CA GLU A 128 3.55 -12.80 -6.80
C GLU A 128 4.81 -13.61 -7.13
N THR A 129 5.56 -13.27 -8.18
CA THR A 129 6.88 -13.84 -8.47
C THR A 129 8.06 -13.11 -7.79
N VAL A 130 7.86 -12.02 -7.04
CA VAL A 130 8.94 -11.38 -6.24
C VAL A 130 8.37 -10.75 -4.95
N PRO A 131 8.72 -11.27 -3.75
CA PRO A 131 8.31 -10.68 -2.47
C PRO A 131 8.89 -9.27 -2.25
N ASP A 132 8.16 -8.50 -1.46
CA ASP A 132 8.37 -7.10 -1.05
C ASP A 132 9.84 -6.64 -1.04
N ASP A 133 10.20 -5.85 -2.05
CA ASP A 133 11.58 -5.52 -2.35
C ASP A 133 12.08 -4.32 -1.52
N GLN A 134 12.50 -4.59 -0.28
CA GLN A 134 13.27 -3.66 0.55
C GLN A 134 14.73 -3.51 0.07
N THR A 135 15.13 -4.01 -1.11
CA THR A 135 16.52 -3.84 -1.64
C THR A 135 16.90 -2.39 -1.90
N ASN A 136 15.97 -1.45 -1.84
CA ASN A 136 16.28 -0.02 -1.93
C ASN A 136 16.76 0.59 -0.59
N LEU A 137 16.67 -0.15 0.53
CA LEU A 137 17.18 0.28 1.84
C LEU A 137 18.56 -0.32 2.09
N ILE A 138 19.56 0.20 1.37
CA ILE A 138 20.95 -0.21 1.56
C ILE A 138 21.80 1.04 1.78
N SER A 139 22.66 1.03 2.80
CA SER A 139 23.58 2.15 3.05
C SER A 139 24.68 2.18 1.98
N ASP A 140 25.17 3.38 1.68
CA ASP A 140 26.25 3.58 0.69
C ASP A 140 27.48 2.74 1.03
N ASN A 141 27.85 2.69 2.31
CA ASN A 141 28.98 1.91 2.81
C ASN A 141 28.80 0.38 2.62
N TYR A 142 27.56 -0.12 2.80
CA TYR A 142 27.28 -1.54 2.57
C TYR A 142 27.32 -1.87 1.07
N MET A 143 26.77 -1.00 0.22
CA MET A 143 26.85 -1.16 -1.24
C MET A 143 28.29 -1.10 -1.77
N GLU A 144 29.12 -0.22 -1.23
CA GLU A 144 30.54 -0.15 -1.57
C GLU A 144 31.26 -1.46 -1.26
N THR A 145 31.00 -2.04 -0.09
CA THR A 145 31.56 -3.35 0.31
C THR A 145 31.08 -4.48 -0.61
N VAL A 146 29.78 -4.49 -0.95
CA VAL A 146 29.20 -5.48 -1.87
C VAL A 146 29.82 -5.37 -3.26
N ASN A 147 29.99 -4.16 -3.77
CA ASN A 147 30.65 -3.92 -5.07
C ASN A 147 32.09 -4.40 -5.07
N GLY A 148 32.85 -4.13 -4.01
CA GLY A 148 34.22 -4.64 -3.86
C GLY A 148 34.28 -6.17 -3.87
N MET A 149 33.33 -6.84 -3.19
CA MET A 149 33.25 -8.29 -3.23
C MET A 149 32.91 -8.82 -4.63
N LEU A 150 32.00 -8.18 -5.36
CA LEU A 150 31.67 -8.55 -6.74
C LEU A 150 32.87 -8.38 -7.68
N GLU A 151 33.71 -7.37 -7.47
CA GLU A 151 34.96 -7.20 -8.21
C GLU A 151 35.94 -8.34 -7.94
N GLN A 152 36.09 -8.79 -6.69
CA GLN A 152 36.91 -9.96 -6.37
C GLN A 152 36.39 -11.24 -7.04
N ILE A 153 35.07 -11.42 -7.11
CA ILE A 153 34.47 -12.56 -7.82
C ILE A 153 34.78 -12.49 -9.31
N ARG A 154 34.71 -11.30 -9.94
CA ARG A 154 35.09 -11.12 -11.35
C ARG A 154 36.58 -11.39 -11.57
N ALA A 155 37.45 -10.95 -10.67
CA ALA A 155 38.88 -11.23 -10.73
C ALA A 155 39.15 -12.75 -10.67
N ALA A 156 38.50 -13.47 -9.74
CA ALA A 156 38.60 -14.92 -9.62
C ALA A 156 37.99 -15.67 -10.83
N GLN A 157 36.99 -15.10 -11.50
CA GLN A 157 36.49 -15.68 -12.76
C GLN A 157 37.52 -15.53 -13.89
N ASN A 158 38.17 -14.36 -13.98
CA ASN A 158 39.20 -14.09 -14.99
C ASN A 158 40.48 -14.89 -14.75
N ASP A 159 40.83 -15.20 -13.50
CA ASP A 159 41.96 -16.07 -13.16
C ASP A 159 41.66 -17.56 -13.33
N GLY A 160 40.42 -17.94 -13.65
CA GLY A 160 40.00 -19.33 -13.83
C GLY A 160 39.85 -20.10 -12.52
N TRP A 161 39.56 -19.41 -11.41
CA TRP A 161 39.47 -19.95 -10.05
C TRP A 161 40.77 -20.59 -9.55
N GLN A 162 41.92 -20.07 -9.98
CA GLN A 162 43.23 -20.61 -9.64
C GLN A 162 43.71 -20.11 -8.27
N THR A 163 43.49 -18.83 -7.96
CA THR A 163 43.91 -18.22 -6.70
C THR A 163 42.82 -18.34 -5.63
N THR A 164 41.56 -18.16 -6.01
CA THR A 164 40.41 -18.42 -5.14
C THR A 164 39.64 -19.60 -5.70
N SER A 165 39.54 -20.70 -4.94
CA SER A 165 38.76 -21.84 -5.42
C SER A 165 37.26 -21.53 -5.42
N ARG A 166 36.55 -22.02 -6.44
CA ARG A 166 35.10 -21.87 -6.55
C ARG A 166 34.35 -22.41 -5.33
N GLN A 167 34.83 -23.51 -4.74
CA GLN A 167 34.26 -24.11 -3.54
C GLN A 167 34.43 -23.21 -2.32
N ALA A 168 35.60 -22.57 -2.15
CA ALA A 168 35.82 -21.63 -1.06
C ALA A 168 34.91 -20.40 -1.17
N ALA A 169 34.77 -19.83 -2.38
CA ALA A 169 33.87 -18.69 -2.61
C ALA A 169 32.41 -19.02 -2.26
N LEU A 170 31.92 -20.21 -2.65
CA LEU A 170 30.57 -20.67 -2.31
C LEU A 170 30.38 -20.91 -0.80
N MET A 171 31.39 -21.47 -0.14
CA MET A 171 31.37 -21.65 1.31
C MET A 171 31.24 -20.32 2.05
N TRP A 172 32.04 -19.31 1.67
CA TRP A 172 31.96 -17.99 2.30
C TRP A 172 30.68 -17.22 1.97
N ASN A 173 30.11 -17.39 0.77
CA ASN A 173 28.76 -16.91 0.44
C ASN A 173 27.70 -17.48 1.38
N ARG A 174 27.79 -18.79 1.69
CA ARG A 174 26.91 -19.44 2.66
C ARG A 174 27.10 -18.87 4.06
N VAL A 175 28.35 -18.64 4.50
CA VAL A 175 28.63 -18.03 5.81
C VAL A 175 28.02 -16.62 5.91
N MET A 176 28.15 -15.80 4.86
CA MET A 176 27.51 -14.47 4.84
C MET A 176 25.99 -14.55 4.91
N TYR A 177 25.40 -15.47 4.15
CA TYR A 177 23.96 -15.73 4.20
C TYR A 177 23.50 -16.13 5.62
N GLU A 178 24.21 -17.06 6.27
CA GLU A 178 23.91 -17.50 7.63
C GLU A 178 24.08 -16.34 8.64
N LYS A 179 25.10 -15.49 8.46
CA LYS A 179 25.32 -14.33 9.33
C LYS A 179 24.23 -13.27 9.21
N ILE A 180 23.77 -12.99 7.99
CA ILE A 180 22.64 -12.06 7.73
C ILE A 180 21.36 -12.52 8.43
N LEU A 181 21.13 -13.84 8.52
CA LEU A 181 19.96 -14.41 9.18
C LEU A 181 20.09 -14.52 10.72
N SER A 182 21.32 -14.53 11.25
CA SER A 182 21.57 -14.86 12.65
C SER A 182 21.28 -13.74 13.67
N ASP A 183 21.03 -12.50 13.25
CA ASP A 183 20.94 -11.33 14.16
C ASP A 183 19.54 -11.07 14.76
N THR A 184 18.58 -11.99 14.59
CA THR A 184 17.23 -11.85 15.18
C THR A 184 17.05 -12.52 16.54
N ALA A 185 18.09 -13.05 17.18
CA ALA A 185 17.96 -13.91 18.36
C ALA A 185 18.71 -13.47 19.64
N SER A 186 19.35 -12.29 19.69
CA SER A 186 20.23 -11.93 20.83
C SER A 186 19.87 -10.67 21.62
N GLN A 187 18.63 -10.14 21.53
CA GLN A 187 18.21 -8.96 22.33
C GLN A 187 17.09 -9.21 23.37
N THR A 188 16.66 -10.44 23.65
CA THR A 188 15.73 -10.74 24.75
C THR A 188 16.36 -11.70 25.75
N GLY A 189 17.11 -11.18 26.72
CA GLY A 189 17.66 -11.98 27.81
C GLY A 189 18.68 -11.22 28.64
N GLY A 190 18.24 -10.25 29.43
CA GLY A 190 19.18 -9.48 30.25
C GLY A 190 18.57 -8.43 31.17
N LEU A 191 17.45 -8.71 31.83
CA LEU A 191 17.03 -7.98 33.03
C LEU A 191 16.25 -8.93 33.94
N ASN A 192 16.95 -9.53 34.92
CA ASN A 192 16.44 -9.90 36.24
C ASN A 192 17.61 -10.46 37.08
N GLY A 193 18.05 -9.69 38.07
CA GLY A 193 19.11 -10.10 38.99
C GLY A 193 19.74 -8.94 39.76
N ASN A 194 18.95 -8.29 40.63
CA ASN A 194 19.31 -7.85 41.98
C ASN A 194 18.12 -7.16 42.65
#